data_AF-A0AAW8L832-F1
#
_entry.id   AF-A0AAW8L832-F1
#
_cell.length_a   1.000
_cell.length_b   1.000
_cell.length_c   1.000
_cell.angle_alpha   90.00
_cell.angle_beta   90.00
_cell.angle_gamma   90.00
#
_symmetry.space_group_name_H-M   'P 1'
#
loop_
_entity.id
_entity.type
_entity.pdbx_description
1 polymer ?
#
loop_
_entity_poly.entity_id
_entity_poly.type
_entity_poly.pdbx_seq_one_letter_code
_entity_poly.pdbx_strand_id
1 'polypeptide(L)' 'SVNLFWTPVEKVDLGVEYTYGKRETFSDLEGKLSRINLLGRYNF' A
#
# COMPACT_ATOMS: atom_id res chain seq x y z
N SER A 1 5.32 -0.11 5.67
CA SER A 1 3.96 -0.38 5.17
C SER A 1 3.55 -1.77 5.60
N VAL A 2 2.26 -2.11 5.49
CA VAL A 2 1.72 -3.46 5.68
C VAL A 2 0.95 -3.80 4.42
N ASN A 3 1.17 -5.01 3.89
CA ASN A 3 0.47 -5.50 2.71
C ASN A 3 -0.18 -6.86 2.98
N LEU A 4 -1.26 -7.11 2.26
CA LEU A 4 -1.96 -8.38 2.21
C LEU A 4 -2.29 -8.67 0.75
N PHE A 5 -1.92 -9.87 0.30
CA PHE A 5 -2.27 -10.39 -1.02
C PHE A 5 -3.06 -11.67 -0.87
N TRP A 6 -4.09 -11.83 -1.70
CA TRP A 6 -4.94 -13.01 -1.72
C TRP A 6 -5.26 -13.38 -3.17
N THR A 7 -5.05 -14.65 -3.48
CA THR A 7 -5.34 -15.24 -4.79
C THR A 7 -6.55 -16.16 -4.63
N PRO A 8 -7.80 -15.65 -4.73
CA PRO A 8 -9.00 -16.47 -4.59
C PRO A 8 -9.09 -17.61 -5.60
N VAL A 9 -8.61 -17.38 -6.81
CA VAL A 9 -8.60 -18.32 -7.94
C VAL A 9 -7.31 -18.12 -8.74
N GLU A 10 -6.85 -19.15 -9.44
CA GLU A 10 -5.53 -19.19 -10.14
C GLU A 10 -5.21 -17.94 -10.98
N LYS A 11 -6.23 -17.33 -11.59
CA LYS A 11 -6.07 -16.18 -12.49
C LYS A 11 -6.30 -14.81 -11.86
N VAL A 12 -6.65 -14.72 -10.58
CA VAL A 12 -7.05 -13.46 -9.95
C VAL A 12 -6.22 -13.22 -8.70
N ASP A 13 -5.48 -12.12 -8.67
CA ASP A 13 -4.80 -11.62 -7.47
C ASP A 13 -5.49 -10.34 -6.97
N LEU A 14 -5.76 -10.31 -5.68
CA LEU A 14 -6.26 -9.14 -4.96
C LEU A 14 -5.21 -8.71 -3.95
N GLY A 15 -5.03 -7.39 -3.80
CA GLY A 15 -4.06 -6.81 -2.89
C GLY A 15 -4.62 -5.61 -2.16
N VAL A 16 -4.27 -5.48 -0.88
CA VAL A 16 -4.46 -4.25 -0.10
C VAL A 16 -3.15 -3.89 0.57
N GLU A 17 -2.80 -2.62 0.54
CA GLU A 17 -1.59 -2.11 1.19
C GLU A 17 -1.92 -0.85 1.98
N TYR A 18 -1.46 -0.81 3.23
CA TYR A 18 -1.43 0.39 4.05
C TYR A 18 0.00 0.90 4.18
N THR A 19 0.23 2.15 3.74
CA THR A 19 1.51 2.83 3.85
C THR A 19 1.38 4.03 4.78
N TYR A 20 2.17 4.01 5.85
CA TYR A 20 2.41 5.16 6.72
C TYR A 20 3.83 5.68 6.47
N GLY A 21 3.94 6.96 6.11
CA GLY A 21 5.18 7.68 5.89
C GLY A 21 5.24 8.91 6.78
N LYS A 22 6.37 9.11 7.45
CA LYS A 22 6.70 10.32 8.19
C LYS A 22 7.97 10.91 7.60
N ARG A 23 7.98 12.22 7.36
CA ARG A 23 9.16 12.96 6.94
C ARG A 23 9.35 14.15 7.87
N GLU A 24 10.54 14.26 8.42
CA GLU A 24 11.00 15.45 9.15
C GLU A 24 12.03 16.18 8.28
N THR A 25 12.03 17.51 8.35
CA THR A 25 13.00 18.35 7.65
C THR A 25 14.00 18.94 8.64
N PHE A 26 15.14 19.43 8.13
CA PHE A 26 16.13 20.14 8.96
C PHE A 26 15.62 21.44 9.59
N SER A 27 14.44 21.92 9.18
CA SER A 27 13.77 23.10 9.74
C SER A 27 12.63 22.72 10.70
N ASP A 28 12.68 21.52 11.28
CA ASP A 28 11.70 20.95 12.21
C ASP A 28 10.25 20.86 11.68
N LEU A 29 10.07 20.96 10.36
CA LEU A 29 8.78 20.71 9.74
C LEU A 29 8.53 19.21 9.61
N GLU A 30 7.33 18.78 10.04
CA GLU A 30 6.87 17.40 9.99
C GLU A 30 5.77 17.22 8.94
N GLY A 31 5.96 16.27 8.03
CA GLY A 31 4.96 15.81 7.08
C GLY A 31 4.58 14.36 7.37
N LYS A 32 3.28 14.09 7.51
CA LYS A 32 2.73 12.74 7.64
C LYS A 32 1.92 12.39 6.39
N LEU A 33 2.10 11.18 5.89
CA LEU A 33 1.34 10.62 4.78
C LEU A 33 0.84 9.23 5.15
N SER A 34 -0.47 9.04 5.07
CA SER A 34 -1.11 7.74 5.19
C SER A 34 -1.85 7.43 3.89
N ARG A 35 -1.58 6.28 3.28
CA ARG A 35 -2.21 5.85 2.03
C ARG A 35 -2.68 4.40 2.13
N ILE A 36 -3.86 4.13 1.59
CA ILE A 36 -4.35 2.77 1.33
C ILE A 36 -4.33 2.56 -0.19
N ASN A 37 -3.71 1.48 -0.66
CA ASN A 37 -3.75 1.05 -2.06
C ASN A 37 -4.59 -0.23 -2.16
N LEU A 38 -5.42 -0.29 -3.20
CA LEU A 38 -6.16 -1.48 -3.60
C LEU A 38 -5.65 -1.95 -4.96
N LEU A 39 -5.44 -3.25 -5.11
CA LEU A 39 -4.94 -3.88 -6.32
C LEU A 39 -5.84 -5.04 -6.72
N GLY A 40 -6.18 -5.12 -8.00
CA GLY A 40 -6.78 -6.28 -8.64
C GLY A 40 -6.02 -6.59 -9.92
N ARG A 41 -5.53 -7.82 -10.07
CA ARG A 41 -4.80 -8.28 -11.26
C ARG A 41 -5.45 -9.56 -11.77
N TYR A 42 -5.67 -9.60 -13.09
CA TYR A 42 -6.09 -10.79 -13.81
C TYR A 42 -4.95 -11.28 -14.70
N ASN A 43 -4.55 -12.54 -14.57
CA ASN A 43 -3.49 -13.16 -15.36
C ASN A 43 -4.12 -13.96 -16.51
N PHE A 44 -3.81 -13.59 -17.76
CA PHE A 44 -4.35 -14.22 -18.97
C PHE A 44 -3.60 -15.50 -19.35
#